data_AF-A0A2E6HZP2-F1
#
_entry.id   AF-A0A2E6HZP2-F1
#
_cell.length_a   1.000
_cell.length_b   1.000
_cell.length_c   1.000
_cell.angle_alpha   90.00
_cell.angle_beta   90.00
_cell.angle_gamma   90.00
#
_symmetry.space_group_name_H-M   'P 1'
#
loop_
_entity.id
_entity.type
_entity.pdbx_description
1 polymer ?
#
loop_
_entity_poly.entity_id
_entity_poly.type
_entity_poly.pdbx_seq_one_letter_code
_entity_poly.pdbx_strand_id
1 'polypeptide(L)'
;MNDDYVEALEYRAEAYLALGRLKEARADYAWGVAKDDRAARTFLQAAATWISDARADGRKRVKWADAAAFAAWVQEEQERLGPGEARPW
;
A
#
# COMPACT_ATOMS: atom_id res chain seq x y z
N MET A 1 0.57 -21.56 0.11
CA MET A 1 1.55 -20.45 0.07
C MET A 1 1.57 -19.91 1.48
N ASN A 2 2.73 -19.89 2.15
CA ASN A 2 2.80 -19.63 3.61
C ASN A 2 2.42 -18.19 3.93
N ASP A 3 1.51 -18.01 4.88
CA ASP A 3 1.04 -16.70 5.36
C ASP A 3 2.20 -15.84 5.90
N ASP A 4 3.24 -16.47 6.46
CA ASP A 4 4.48 -15.81 6.91
C ASP A 4 5.18 -14.97 5.82
N TYR A 5 5.01 -15.36 4.54
CA TYR A 5 5.62 -14.64 3.42
C TYR A 5 4.87 -13.34 3.10
N VAL A 6 3.56 -13.28 3.36
CA VAL A 6 2.74 -12.07 3.16
C VAL A 6 3.07 -11.03 4.22
N GLU A 7 3.15 -11.44 5.49
CA GLU A 7 3.48 -10.56 6.61
C GLU A 7 4.92 -9.99 6.48
N ALA A 8 5.89 -10.80 6.05
CA ALA A 8 7.24 -10.32 5.80
C ALA A 8 7.32 -9.26 4.69
N LEU A 9 6.47 -9.37 3.66
CA LEU A 9 6.39 -8.37 2.59
C LEU A 9 5.71 -7.08 3.06
N GLU A 10 4.72 -7.17 3.94
CA GLU A 10 4.09 -6.01 4.57
C GLU A 10 5.11 -5.17 5.33
N TYR A 11 5.84 -5.78 6.28
CA TYR A 11 6.87 -5.06 7.04
C TYR A 11 7.95 -4.45 6.16
N ARG A 12 8.32 -5.13 5.07
CA ARG A 12 9.31 -4.61 4.12
C ARG A 12 8.76 -3.41 3.34
N ALA A 13 7.52 -3.46 2.89
CA ALA A 13 6.85 -2.36 2.21
C ALA A 13 6.73 -1.15 3.13
N GLU A 14 6.35 -1.33 4.40
CA GLU A 14 6.30 -0.26 5.40
C GLU A 14 7.67 0.37 5.66
N ALA A 15 8.73 -0.45 5.76
CA ALA A 15 10.08 0.06 5.89
C ALA A 15 10.49 0.91 4.67
N TYR A 16 10.11 0.48 3.46
CA TYR A 16 10.34 1.27 2.25
C TYR A 16 9.55 2.58 2.25
N LEU A 17 8.30 2.56 2.71
CA LEU A 17 7.51 3.78 2.91
C LEU A 17 8.18 4.74 3.89
N ALA A 18 8.66 4.25 5.05
CA ALA A 18 9.39 5.07 6.03
C ALA A 18 10.68 5.69 5.45
N LEU A 19 11.33 4.99 4.52
CA LEU A 19 12.53 5.46 3.83
C LEU A 19 12.25 6.34 2.60
N GLY A 20 10.98 6.54 2.22
CA GLY A 20 10.59 7.27 1.01
C GLY A 20 10.86 6.52 -0.30
N ARG A 21 11.09 5.20 -0.22
CA ARG A 21 11.39 4.29 -1.34
C ARG A 21 10.10 3.74 -1.95
N LEU A 22 9.31 4.64 -2.56
CA LEU A 22 7.93 4.34 -2.96
C LEU A 22 7.80 3.34 -4.11
N LYS A 23 8.82 3.23 -4.96
CA LYS A 23 8.81 2.25 -6.06
C LYS A 23 8.96 0.83 -5.52
N GLU A 24 9.84 0.65 -4.54
CA GLU A 24 10.04 -0.63 -3.88
C GLU A 24 8.83 -1.00 -3.00
N ALA A 25 8.27 -0.04 -2.26
CA ALA A 25 7.04 -0.25 -1.51
C ALA A 25 5.88 -0.71 -2.42
N ARG A 26 5.72 -0.06 -3.59
CA ARG A 26 4.73 -0.47 -4.60
C ARG A 26 4.94 -1.89 -5.09
N ALA A 27 6.18 -2.29 -5.38
CA ALA A 27 6.46 -3.63 -5.88
C ALA A 27 6.07 -4.71 -4.86
N ASP A 28 6.36 -4.48 -3.58
CA ASP A 28 6.01 -5.41 -2.50
C ASP A 28 4.51 -5.47 -2.26
N TYR A 29 3.84 -4.30 -2.22
CA TYR A 29 2.37 -4.28 -2.11
C TYR A 29 1.67 -4.88 -3.33
N ALA A 30 2.15 -4.64 -4.55
CA ALA A 30 1.58 -5.23 -5.75
C ALA A 30 1.63 -6.76 -5.73
N TRP A 31 2.70 -7.34 -5.14
CA TRP A 31 2.76 -8.78 -4.93
C TRP A 31 1.68 -9.26 -3.95
N GLY A 32 1.53 -8.58 -2.80
CA GLY A 32 0.51 -8.93 -1.80
C GLY A 32 -0.92 -8.78 -2.32
N VAL A 33 -1.18 -7.71 -3.07
CA VAL A 33 -2.47 -7.40 -3.69
C VAL A 33 -2.93 -8.48 -4.68
N ALA A 34 -1.99 -9.18 -5.32
CA ALA A 34 -2.29 -10.26 -6.26
C ALA A 34 -2.58 -11.62 -5.60
N LYS A 35 -2.49 -11.72 -4.26
CA LYS A 35 -2.53 -13.01 -3.54
C LYS A 35 -3.74 -13.18 -2.64
N ASP A 36 -4.11 -12.14 -1.91
CA ASP A 36 -5.22 -12.16 -0.97
C ASP A 36 -5.90 -10.78 -0.97
N ASP A 37 -7.14 -10.73 -1.46
CA ASP A 37 -7.93 -9.51 -1.54
C ASP A 37 -8.23 -8.88 -0.17
N ARG A 38 -8.24 -9.66 0.92
CA ARG A 38 -8.43 -9.14 2.27
C ARG A 38 -7.16 -8.43 2.75
N ALA A 39 -6.01 -9.11 2.64
CA ALA A 39 -4.72 -8.52 2.97
C ALA A 39 -4.42 -7.30 2.09
N ALA A 40 -4.74 -7.40 0.80
CA ALA A 40 -4.63 -6.31 -0.18
C ALA A 40 -5.35 -5.03 0.28
N ARG A 41 -6.59 -5.15 0.79
CA ARG A 41 -7.36 -3.99 1.27
C ARG A 41 -6.70 -3.34 2.47
N THR A 42 -6.22 -4.13 3.43
CA THR A 42 -5.46 -3.62 4.58
C THR A 42 -4.21 -2.85 4.12
N PHE A 43 -3.44 -3.42 3.20
CA PHE A 43 -2.23 -2.80 2.68
C PHE A 43 -2.48 -1.50 1.94
N LEU A 44 -3.49 -1.48 1.06
CA LEU A 44 -3.85 -0.28 0.32
C LEU A 44 -4.37 0.81 1.25
N GLN A 45 -5.08 0.45 2.32
CA GLN A 45 -5.50 1.40 3.34
C GLN A 45 -4.30 2.00 4.09
N ALA A 46 -3.33 1.18 4.51
CA ALA A 46 -2.10 1.65 5.15
C ALA A 46 -1.31 2.60 4.23
N ALA A 47 -1.18 2.24 2.95
CA ALA A 47 -0.53 3.08 1.95
C ALA A 47 -1.24 4.43 1.76
N ALA A 48 -2.58 4.44 1.70
CA ALA A 48 -3.37 5.66 1.61
C ALA A 48 -3.18 6.58 2.83
N THR A 49 -3.20 6.02 4.04
CA THR A 49 -2.91 6.76 5.27
C THR A 49 -1.51 7.36 5.23
N TRP A 50 -0.50 6.57 4.85
CA TRP A 50 0.88 7.06 4.75
C TRP A 50 1.00 8.23 3.77
N ILE A 51 0.31 8.20 2.62
CA ILE A 51 0.32 9.30 1.63
C ILE A 51 -0.28 10.58 2.24
N SER A 52 -1.40 10.46 2.95
CA SER A 52 -2.05 11.57 3.64
C SER A 52 -1.12 12.20 4.68
N ASP A 53 -0.51 11.38 5.52
CA ASP A 53 0.42 11.84 6.56
C ASP A 53 1.68 12.46 5.96
N ALA A 54 2.25 11.83 4.93
CA ALA A 54 3.42 12.38 4.24
C ALA A 54 3.16 13.79 3.71
N ARG A 55 1.95 14.01 3.16
CA ARG A 55 1.48 15.31 2.64
C ARG A 55 1.28 16.34 3.75
N ALA A 56 0.73 15.94 4.90
CA ALA A 56 0.57 16.82 6.06
C ALA A 56 1.92 17.21 6.68
N ASP A 57 2.83 16.26 6.81
CA ASP A 57 4.14 16.42 7.47
C ASP A 57 5.20 17.09 6.57
N GLY A 58 4.95 17.19 5.27
CA GLY A 58 5.91 17.74 4.31
C GLY A 58 7.21 16.94 4.24
N ARG A 59 7.14 15.60 4.24
CA ARG A 59 8.32 14.72 4.32
C ARG A 59 9.36 15.04 3.23
N LYS A 60 10.47 15.65 3.66
CA LYS A 60 11.55 16.16 2.79
C LYS A 60 12.28 15.09 1.96
N ARG A 61 12.18 13.81 2.34
CA ARG A 61 12.86 12.69 1.66
C ARG A 61 12.02 12.06 0.55
N VAL A 62 10.79 12.53 0.34
CA VAL A 62 9.87 11.99 -0.65
C VAL A 62 9.92 12.86 -1.90
N LYS A 63 10.12 12.23 -3.06
CA LYS A 63 9.87 12.87 -4.35
C LYS A 63 8.37 12.92 -4.59
N TRP A 64 7.78 14.11 -4.58
CA TRP A 64 6.33 14.29 -4.70
C TRP A 64 5.74 13.72 -6.00
N ALA A 65 6.52 13.66 -7.08
CA ALA A 65 6.11 12.99 -8.31
C ALA A 65 5.94 11.48 -8.12
N ASP A 66 6.86 10.82 -7.40
CA ASP A 66 6.75 9.40 -7.08
C ASP A 66 5.61 9.14 -6.09
N ALA A 67 5.36 10.07 -5.16
CA ALA A 67 4.22 9.98 -4.23
C ALA A 67 2.87 10.12 -4.93
N ALA A 68 2.75 11.03 -5.90
CA ALA A 68 1.54 11.18 -6.69
C ALA A 68 1.26 9.93 -7.55
N ALA A 69 2.30 9.37 -8.18
CA ALA A 69 2.16 8.12 -8.95
C ALA A 69 1.80 6.93 -8.05
N PHE A 70 2.38 6.86 -6.85
CA PHE A 70 2.03 5.84 -5.86
C PHE A 70 0.58 5.99 -5.38
N ALA A 71 0.13 7.21 -5.11
CA ALA A 71 -1.25 7.49 -4.71
C ALA A 71 -2.28 7.13 -5.78
N ALA A 72 -2.01 7.47 -7.04
CA ALA A 72 -2.88 7.09 -8.15
C ALA A 72 -3.02 5.57 -8.24
N TRP A 73 -1.92 4.84 -8.14
CA TRP A 73 -1.94 3.38 -8.15
C TRP A 73 -2.71 2.79 -6.95
N VAL A 74 -2.52 3.32 -5.74
CA VAL A 74 -3.28 2.87 -4.55
C VAL A 74 -4.79 3.03 -4.78
N GLN A 75 -5.20 4.18 -5.32
CA GLN A 75 -6.60 4.46 -5.62
C GLN A 75 -7.17 3.49 -6.67
N GLU A 76 -6.45 3.28 -7.78
CA GLU A 76 -6.85 2.33 -8.84
C GLU A 76 -7.05 0.91 -8.28
N GLU A 77 -6.16 0.44 -7.41
CA GLU A 77 -6.28 -0.89 -6.79
C GLU A 77 -7.43 -0.98 -5.79
N GLN A 78 -7.70 0.08 -5.02
CA GLN A 78 -8.86 0.13 -4.13
C GLN A 78 -10.17 0.07 -4.91
N GLU A 79 -10.25 0.80 -6.03
CA GLU A 79 -11.41 0.77 -6.93
C GLU A 79 -11.56 -0.61 -7.58
N ARG A 80 -10.46 -1.24 -8.00
CA ARG A 80 -10.46 -2.60 -8.58
C ARG A 80 -10.97 -3.65 -7.59
N LEU A 81 -10.50 -3.59 -6.34
CA LEU A 81 -10.91 -4.55 -5.30
C LEU A 81 -12.32 -4.30 -4.78
N GLY A 82 -12.83 -3.07 -4.96
CA GLY A 82 -14.14 -2.64 -4.47
C GLY A 82 -14.26 -2.70 -2.93
N PRO A 83 -15.43 -2.29 -2.41
CA PRO A 83 -15.73 -2.51 -0.99
C PRO A 83 -15.67 -4.02 -0.73
N GLY A 84 -14.86 -4.45 0.23
CA GLY A 84 -14.80 -5.86 0.63
C GLY A 84 -16.21 -6.35 0.97
N GLU A 85 -16.59 -7.53 0.46
CA GLU A 85 -17.93 -8.10 0.66
C GLU A 85 -18.38 -7.89 2.11
N ALA A 86 -19.40 -7.04 2.28
CA ALA A 86 -20.17 -7.04 3.51
C ALA A 86 -20.89 -8.38 3.55
N ARG A 87 -20.33 -9.37 4.25
CA ARG A 87 -21.03 -10.63 4.48
C ARG A 87 -22.35 -10.30 5.19
N PRO A 88 -23.52 -10.55 4.58
CA PRO A 88 -24.74 -10.63 5.35
C PRO A 88 -24.55 -11.84 6.30
N TRP A 89 -24.66 -11.57 7.59
CA TRP A 89 -24.77 -12.61 8.62
C TRP A 89 -26.03 -13.44 8.39
#